data_AF-A0A924K746-F1
#
_entry.id   AF-A0A924K746-F1
#
_cell.length_a   1.000
_cell.length_b   1.000
_cell.length_c   1.000
_cell.angle_alpha   90.00
_cell.angle_beta   90.00
_cell.angle_gamma   90.00
#
_symmetry.space_group_name_H-M   'P 1'
#
loop_
_entity.id
_entity.type
_entity.pdbx_description
1 polymer ?
#
loop_
_entity_poly.entity_id
_entity_poly.type
_entity_poly.pdbx_seq_one_letter_code
_entity_poly.pdbx_strand_id
1 'polypeptide(L)'
;MKNHLQLKMKTIFLLLILIPFLGISQTKNVISTTREFPKVEKQLEFEKAIATHAQKYHTGDVKWRVFDIVTGPDAGGYQITEGPKSWQSEDVRGDINVEHNNDWHKS
;
A
#
# COMPACT_ATOMS: atom_id res chain seq x y z
N MET A 1 -31.52 -15.06 -27.78
CA MET A 1 -30.07 -14.99 -28.06
C MET A 1 -29.39 -16.14 -27.32
N LYS A 2 -28.94 -17.19 -28.02
CA LYS A 2 -28.19 -18.30 -27.41
C LYS A 2 -26.69 -18.01 -27.58
N ASN A 3 -26.04 -17.48 -26.55
CA ASN A 3 -24.59 -17.35 -26.53
C ASN A 3 -23.98 -18.73 -26.32
N HIS A 4 -23.60 -19.40 -27.40
CA HIS A 4 -22.79 -20.61 -27.34
C HIS A 4 -21.33 -20.22 -27.12
N LEU A 5 -20.93 -20.14 -25.85
CA LEU A 5 -19.53 -20.06 -25.48
C LEU A 5 -18.88 -21.44 -25.75
N GLN A 6 -18.51 -21.71 -27.00
CA GLN A 6 -17.73 -22.91 -27.35
C GLN A 6 -16.26 -22.67 -27.00
N LEU A 7 -15.91 -22.79 -25.72
CA LEU A 7 -14.52 -22.78 -25.31
C LEU A 7 -13.85 -24.09 -25.76
N LYS A 8 -12.79 -23.99 -26.57
CA LYS A 8 -12.00 -25.17 -26.97
C LYS A 8 -11.33 -25.77 -25.73
N MET A 9 -11.20 -27.10 -25.66
CA MET A 9 -10.54 -27.79 -24.53
C MET A 9 -9.14 -27.23 -24.21
N LYS A 10 -8.39 -26.80 -25.23
CA LYS A 10 -7.08 -26.16 -25.06
C LYS A 10 -7.17 -24.84 -24.28
N THR A 11 -8.22 -24.05 -24.52
CA THR A 11 -8.48 -22.79 -23.80
C THR A 11 -8.82 -23.08 -22.34
N ILE A 12 -9.68 -24.08 -22.08
CA ILE A 12 -10.00 -24.48 -20.70
C ILE A 12 -8.74 -24.94 -19.96
N PHE A 13 -7.92 -25.77 -20.61
CA PHE A 13 -6.65 -26.23 -20.03
C PHE A 13 -5.69 -25.07 -19.71
N LEU A 14 -5.54 -24.10 -20.62
CA LEU A 14 -4.73 -22.90 -20.37
C LEU A 14 -5.28 -22.06 -19.21
N LEU A 15 -6.60 -21.92 -19.08
CA LEU A 15 -7.21 -21.21 -17.95
C LEU A 15 -7.00 -21.94 -16.61
N LEU A 16 -7.04 -23.27 -16.60
CA LEU A 16 -6.77 -24.06 -15.39
C LEU A 16 -5.32 -23.91 -14.90
N ILE A 17 -4.36 -23.77 -15.82
CA ILE A 17 -2.95 -23.49 -15.47
C ILE A 17 -2.79 -22.11 -14.80
N LEU A 18 -3.75 -21.19 -14.97
CA LEU A 18 -3.71 -19.89 -14.32
C LEU A 18 -4.19 -19.92 -12.85
N ILE A 19 -4.83 -21.00 -12.40
CA ILE A 19 -5.39 -21.09 -11.03
C ILE A 19 -4.34 -20.90 -9.92
N PRO A 20 -3.13 -21.48 -9.98
CA PRO A 20 -2.10 -21.27 -8.96
C PRO A 20 -1.73 -19.79 -8.76
N PHE A 21 -1.78 -18.98 -9.83
CA PHE A 21 -1.51 -17.55 -9.73
C PHE A 21 -2.56 -16.79 -8.92
N LEU A 22 -3.81 -17.29 -8.88
CA LEU A 22 -4.86 -16.75 -8.02
C LEU A 22 -4.60 -17.02 -6.54
N GLY A 23 -3.95 -18.13 -6.20
CA GLY A 23 -3.54 -18.43 -4.82
C GLY A 23 -2.34 -17.59 -4.40
N ILE A 24 -1.32 -17.48 -5.28
CA ILE A 24 -0.12 -16.69 -5.01
C ILE A 24 -0.46 -15.20 -4.82
N SER A 25 -1.44 -14.67 -5.58
CA SER A 25 -1.86 -13.26 -5.46
C SER A 25 -2.48 -12.89 -4.10
N GLN A 26 -2.91 -13.87 -3.31
CA GLN A 26 -3.44 -13.66 -1.95
C GLN A 26 -2.34 -13.63 -0.88
N THR A 27 -1.10 -13.95 -1.24
CA THR A 27 0.03 -13.85 -0.32
C THR A 27 0.27 -12.39 0.05
N LYS A 28 0.33 -12.10 1.35
CA LYS A 28 0.65 -10.75 1.85
C LYS A 28 2.15 -10.52 1.75
N ASN A 29 2.61 -10.09 0.59
CA ASN A 29 4.02 -9.79 0.30
C ASN A 29 4.21 -8.47 -0.46
N VAL A 30 3.13 -7.73 -0.70
CA VAL A 30 3.18 -6.42 -1.37
C VAL A 30 3.43 -5.34 -0.34
N ILE A 31 4.40 -4.48 -0.64
CA ILE A 31 4.70 -3.28 0.14
C ILE A 31 4.61 -2.06 -0.78
N SER A 32 4.01 -0.98 -0.28
CA SER A 32 4.05 0.33 -0.92
C SER A 32 4.97 1.25 -0.12
N THR A 33 5.63 2.16 -0.82
CA THR A 33 6.61 3.05 -0.18
C THR A 33 6.52 4.46 -0.69
N THR A 34 6.61 5.44 0.21
CA THR A 34 6.71 6.86 -0.13
C THR A 34 7.88 7.49 0.64
N ARG A 35 8.36 8.62 0.14
CA ARG A 35 9.33 9.47 0.82
C ARG A 35 8.70 10.81 1.09
N GLU A 36 8.78 11.24 2.33
CA GLU A 36 8.23 12.50 2.78
C GLU A 36 9.33 13.40 3.32
N PHE A 37 9.24 14.69 2.99
CA PHE A 37 10.24 15.69 3.34
C PHE A 37 9.54 16.82 4.09
N PRO A 38 9.58 16.83 5.44
CA PRO A 38 8.99 17.92 6.20
C PRO A 38 9.78 19.22 5.97
N LYS A 39 9.14 20.35 6.28
CA LYS A 39 9.87 21.62 6.36
C LYS A 39 10.96 21.51 7.42
N VAL A 40 12.13 22.09 7.13
CA VAL A 40 13.37 21.93 7.93
C VAL A 40 13.14 22.28 9.41
N GLU A 41 12.33 23.29 9.69
CA GLU A 41 12.01 23.77 11.03
C GLU A 41 10.81 23.08 11.69
N LYS A 42 10.25 22.04 11.07
CA LYS A 42 9.04 21.31 11.52
C LYS A 42 9.24 19.82 11.71
N GLN A 43 10.48 19.38 11.80
CA GLN A 43 10.81 17.96 11.85
C GLN A 43 10.20 17.25 13.08
N LEU A 44 10.31 17.84 14.27
CA LEU A 44 9.74 17.27 15.50
C LEU A 44 8.21 17.25 15.50
N GLU A 45 7.58 18.30 14.97
CA GLU A 45 6.13 18.34 14.81
C GLU A 45 5.65 17.26 13.83
N PHE A 46 6.35 17.11 12.70
CA PHE A 46 6.07 16.07 11.71
C PHE A 46 6.21 14.66 12.31
N GLU A 47 7.31 14.38 13.04
CA GLU A 47 7.51 13.07 13.69
C GLU A 47 6.38 12.72 14.66
N LYS A 48 5.90 13.70 15.42
CA LYS A 48 4.76 13.52 16.33
C LYS A 48 3.44 13.31 15.56
N ALA A 49 3.22 14.08 14.51
CA ALA A 49 2.03 13.99 13.66
C ALA A 49 1.96 12.64 12.94
N ILE A 50 3.04 12.23 12.26
CA ILE A 50 3.09 10.97 11.53
C ILE A 50 2.97 9.75 12.46
N ALA A 51 3.55 9.80 13.66
CA ALA A 51 3.39 8.72 14.64
C ALA A 51 1.92 8.57 15.07
N THR A 52 1.24 9.69 15.29
CA THR A 52 -0.19 9.70 15.66
C THR A 52 -1.07 9.22 14.50
N HIS A 53 -0.80 9.71 13.29
CA HIS A 53 -1.49 9.34 12.06
C HIS A 53 -1.38 7.83 11.80
N ALA A 54 -0.16 7.31 11.83
CA ALA A 54 0.11 5.91 11.60
C ALA A 54 -0.59 4.99 12.62
N GLN A 55 -0.56 5.35 13.90
CA GLN A 55 -1.23 4.58 14.96
C GLN A 55 -2.76 4.54 14.77
N LYS A 56 -3.34 5.63 14.27
CA LYS A 56 -4.78 5.77 14.12
C LYS A 56 -5.32 5.12 12.85
N TYR A 57 -4.63 5.28 11.72
CA TYR A 57 -5.15 4.91 10.40
C TYR A 57 -4.40 3.74 9.72
N HIS A 58 -3.18 3.44 10.15
CA HIS A 58 -2.32 2.44 9.51
C HIS A 58 -2.05 1.27 10.44
N THR A 59 -3.05 0.39 10.55
CA THR A 59 -3.02 -0.82 11.40
C THR A 59 -3.20 -2.10 10.58
N GLY A 60 -2.94 -3.25 11.19
CA GLY A 60 -3.07 -4.55 10.51
C GLY A 60 -2.15 -4.67 9.29
N ASP A 61 -2.71 -5.11 8.15
CA ASP A 61 -1.97 -5.36 6.90
C ASP A 61 -1.48 -4.08 6.21
N VAL A 62 -1.96 -2.92 6.65
CA VAL A 62 -1.57 -1.61 6.11
C VAL A 62 -0.77 -0.80 7.13
N LYS A 63 -0.08 -1.50 8.04
CA LYS A 63 0.77 -0.87 9.04
C LYS A 63 1.97 -0.17 8.41
N TRP A 64 2.26 1.03 8.88
CA TRP A 64 3.45 1.79 8.50
C TRP A 64 4.67 1.41 9.33
N ARG A 65 5.83 1.43 8.66
CA ARG A 65 7.15 1.53 9.26
C ARG A 65 7.80 2.77 8.68
N VAL A 66 8.26 3.66 9.55
CA VAL A 66 8.86 4.94 9.18
C VAL A 66 10.34 4.88 9.53
N PHE A 67 11.19 5.23 8.58
CA PHE A 67 12.64 5.26 8.72
C PHE A 67 13.15 6.65 8.38
N ASP A 68 14.11 7.14 9.14
CA ASP A 68 14.87 8.35 8.84
C ASP A 68 15.89 8.08 7.71
N ILE A 69 16.00 9.02 6.78
CA ILE A 69 17.01 8.98 5.73
C ILE A 69 18.18 9.85 6.21
N VAL A 70 19.25 9.20 6.65
CA VAL A 70 20.38 9.88 7.32
C VAL A 70 21.51 10.29 6.39
N THR A 71 21.54 9.79 5.14
CA THR A 71 22.61 10.04 4.17
C THR A 71 22.10 10.07 2.73
N GLY A 72 22.86 10.69 1.84
CA GLY A 72 22.54 10.77 0.41
C GLY A 72 21.72 12.01 0.05
N PRO A 73 21.26 12.11 -1.21
CA PRO A 73 20.52 13.28 -1.70
C PRO A 73 19.20 13.56 -0.95
N ASP A 74 18.59 12.50 -0.41
CA ASP A 74 17.31 12.55 0.31
C ASP A 74 17.50 12.65 1.83
N ALA A 75 18.73 12.94 2.31
CA ALA A 75 19.00 13.08 3.74
C ALA A 75 18.12 14.15 4.39
N GLY A 76 17.55 13.83 5.55
CA GLY A 76 16.56 14.65 6.24
C GLY A 76 15.11 14.31 5.89
N GLY A 77 14.87 13.49 4.86
CA GLY A 77 13.57 12.90 4.56
C GLY A 77 13.27 11.63 5.37
N TYR A 78 12.05 11.15 5.24
CA TYR A 78 11.57 9.91 5.86
C TYR A 78 11.07 8.94 4.81
N GLN A 79 11.49 7.68 4.91
CA GLN A 79 10.99 6.57 4.12
C GLN A 79 9.84 5.90 4.87
N ILE A 80 8.64 5.95 4.31
CA ILE A 80 7.46 5.26 4.85
C ILE A 80 7.24 3.99 4.03
N THR A 81 7.11 2.86 4.71
CA THR A 81 6.76 1.56 4.11
C THR A 81 5.47 1.04 4.71
N GLU A 82 4.51 0.72 3.85
CA GLU A 82 3.21 0.19 4.23
C GLU A 82 3.04 -1.25 3.75
N GLY A 83 2.51 -2.11 4.62
CA GLY A 83 2.32 -3.53 4.30
C GLY A 83 2.87 -4.45 5.38
N PRO A 84 3.02 -5.76 5.11
CA PRO A 84 2.73 -6.39 3.84
C PRO A 84 1.22 -6.66 3.65
N LYS A 85 0.74 -6.44 2.43
CA LYS A 85 -0.65 -6.68 2.01
C LYS A 85 -0.70 -7.51 0.72
N SER A 86 -1.89 -7.91 0.28
CA SER A 86 -2.08 -8.58 -1.01
C SER A 86 -2.28 -7.57 -2.13
N TRP A 87 -2.08 -7.97 -3.39
CA TRP A 87 -2.37 -7.13 -4.56
C TRP A 87 -3.83 -6.67 -4.59
N GLN A 88 -4.77 -7.56 -4.26
CA GLN A 88 -6.19 -7.22 -4.16
C GLN A 88 -6.45 -6.13 -3.11
N SER A 89 -5.78 -6.20 -1.95
CA SER A 89 -5.92 -5.19 -0.90
C SER A 89 -5.35 -3.83 -1.31
N GLU A 90 -4.33 -3.80 -2.17
CA GLU A 90 -3.78 -2.56 -2.72
C GLU A 90 -4.74 -1.95 -3.75
N ASP A 91 -5.25 -2.76 -4.68
CA ASP A 91 -6.17 -2.30 -5.73
C ASP A 91 -7.45 -1.65 -5.17
N VAL A 92 -7.95 -2.16 -4.04
CA VAL A 92 -9.16 -1.63 -3.39
C VAL A 92 -8.87 -0.59 -2.30
N ARG A 93 -7.60 -0.27 -2.02
CA ARG A 93 -7.24 0.55 -0.85
C ARG A 93 -7.91 1.91 -0.88
N GLY A 94 -7.80 2.62 -2.01
CA GLY A 94 -8.41 3.92 -2.25
C GLY A 94 -8.18 4.96 -1.13
N ASP A 95 -9.03 5.99 -1.14
CA ASP A 95 -9.15 6.89 0.00
C ASP A 95 -9.84 6.18 1.16
N ILE A 96 -9.21 6.21 2.35
CA ILE A 96 -9.75 5.53 3.54
C ILE A 96 -11.04 6.21 4.00
N ASN A 97 -11.00 7.54 4.20
CA ASN A 97 -12.11 8.43 4.48
C ASN A 97 -11.64 9.91 4.50
N VAL A 98 -12.59 10.83 4.62
CA VAL A 98 -12.33 12.28 4.65
C VAL A 98 -11.50 12.67 5.87
N GLU A 99 -11.73 12.03 7.02
CA GLU A 99 -11.01 12.29 8.26
C GLU A 99 -9.53 11.93 8.16
N HIS A 100 -9.20 10.80 7.54
CA HIS A 100 -7.83 10.37 7.25
C HIS A 100 -7.09 11.40 6.42
N ASN A 101 -7.70 11.84 5.30
CA ASN A 101 -7.06 12.79 4.39
C ASN A 101 -6.90 14.17 5.05
N ASN A 102 -7.87 14.60 5.86
CA ASN A 102 -7.78 15.84 6.62
C ASN A 102 -6.72 15.80 7.72
N ASP A 103 -6.48 14.64 8.32
CA ASP A 103 -5.41 14.43 9.32
C ASP A 103 -4.04 14.44 8.64
N TRP A 104 -3.92 13.75 7.50
CA TRP A 104 -2.71 13.77 6.67
C TRP A 104 -2.31 15.18 6.25
N HIS A 105 -3.25 15.98 5.72
CA HIS A 105 -2.95 17.35 5.26
C HIS A 105 -2.62 18.35 6.39
N LYS A 106 -2.84 17.98 7.65
CA LYS A 106 -2.45 18.78 8.82
C LYS A 106 -1.09 18.39 9.39
N SER A 107 -0.54 17.26 8.94
CA SER A 107 0.71 16.67 9.44
C SER A 107 1.95 17.37 8.89
#